data_AF-A0A8T3WGH2-F1
#
_entry.id   AF-A0A8T3WGH2-F1
#
_cell.length_a   1.000
_cell.length_b   1.000
_cell.length_c   1.000
_cell.angle_alpha   90.00
_cell.angle_beta   90.00
_cell.angle_gamma   90.00
#
_symmetry.space_group_name_H-M   'P 1'
#
loop_
_entity.id
_entity.type
_entity.pdbx_description
1 polymer ?
#
loop_
_entity_poly.entity_id
_entity_poly.type
_entity_poly.pdbx_seq_one_letter_code
_entity_poly.pdbx_strand_id
1 'polypeptide(L)'
;MKIKIKSGRTEAIAELKDTKTAKAIYEKLPIESTASIWGQEVYFEIPVNLEAEKDAKEIVSKGDIAYWPAGRCFCIFFGKTPASQTKDQKPLPR
;
A
#
# COMPACT_ATOMS: atom_id res chain seq x y z
N MET A 1 -14.44 0.70 -1.40
CA MET A 1 -14.33 1.52 -2.64
C MET A 1 -13.36 0.83 -3.59
N LYS A 2 -13.64 0.73 -4.89
CA LYS A 2 -12.74 0.04 -5.83
C LYS A 2 -11.88 1.04 -6.60
N ILE A 3 -10.59 0.78 -6.70
CA ILE A 3 -9.64 1.58 -7.48
C ILE A 3 -8.94 0.69 -8.49
N LYS A 4 -8.44 1.32 -9.55
CA LYS A 4 -7.61 0.66 -10.56
C LYS A 4 -6.19 1.23 -10.49
N ILE A 5 -5.22 0.34 -10.39
CA ILE A 5 -3.80 0.66 -10.39
C ILE A 5 -3.25 0.21 -11.75
N LYS A 6 -2.59 1.11 -12.48
CA LYS A 6 -1.98 0.81 -13.77
C LYS A 6 -0.50 1.12 -13.74
N SER A 7 0.31 0.22 -14.31
CA SER A 7 1.73 0.46 -14.55
C SER A 7 2.15 -0.20 -15.86
N GLY A 8 2.53 0.62 -16.84
CA GLY A 8 2.86 0.15 -18.20
C GLY A 8 1.70 -0.64 -18.82
N ARG A 9 1.93 -1.94 -19.06
CA ARG A 9 0.94 -2.87 -19.64
C ARG A 9 0.16 -3.68 -18.60
N THR A 10 0.44 -3.47 -17.32
CA THR A 10 -0.16 -4.22 -16.22
C THR A 10 -1.24 -3.38 -15.53
N GLU A 11 -2.37 -4.00 -15.21
CA GLU A 11 -3.44 -3.40 -14.41
C GLU A 11 -3.77 -4.31 -13.23
N ALA A 12 -4.09 -3.71 -12.09
CA ALA A 12 -4.61 -4.39 -10.92
C ALA A 12 -5.85 -3.65 -10.41
N ILE A 13 -6.81 -4.42 -9.86
CA ILE A 13 -7.96 -3.88 -9.16
C ILE A 13 -7.74 -4.07 -7.68
N ALA A 14 -7.97 -2.99 -6.93
CA ALA A 14 -7.81 -2.94 -5.50
C ALA A 14 -9.12 -2.50 -4.85
N GLU A 15 -9.43 -3.09 -3.70
CA GLU A 15 -10.56 -2.68 -2.89
C GLU A 15 -10.07 -2.00 -1.62
N LEU A 16 -10.37 -0.71 -1.50
CA LEU A 16 -10.11 0.09 -0.31
C LEU A 16 -11.24 -0.09 0.70
N LYS A 17 -10.87 -0.18 1.97
CA LYS A 17 -11.81 -0.19 3.10
C LYS A 17 -12.53 1.15 3.23
N ASP A 18 -13.59 1.18 4.03
CA ASP A 18 -14.30 2.43 4.36
C ASP A 18 -13.64 3.15 5.55
N THR A 19 -12.37 3.55 5.41
CA THR A 19 -11.63 4.30 6.44
C THR A 19 -11.35 5.74 6.00
N LYS A 20 -10.91 6.59 6.93
CA LYS A 20 -10.62 8.00 6.59
C LYS A 20 -9.44 8.09 5.61
N THR A 21 -8.43 7.25 5.81
CA THR A 21 -7.26 7.18 4.91
C THR A 21 -7.68 6.73 3.51
N ALA A 22 -8.49 5.68 3.42
CA ALA A 22 -8.98 5.19 2.14
C ALA A 22 -9.82 6.23 1.37
N LYS A 23 -10.67 6.97 2.07
CA LYS A 23 -11.44 8.09 1.48
C LYS A 23 -10.53 9.18 0.95
N ALA A 24 -9.56 9.62 1.75
CA ALA A 24 -8.62 10.65 1.33
C ALA A 24 -7.80 10.24 0.10
N ILE A 25 -7.37 8.97 0.03
CA ILE A 25 -6.70 8.43 -1.16
C ILE A 25 -7.66 8.47 -2.36
N TYR A 26 -8.90 8.00 -2.18
CA TYR A 26 -9.90 7.94 -3.24
C TYR A 26 -10.24 9.33 -3.81
N GLU A 27 -10.38 10.35 -2.95
CA GLU A 27 -10.66 11.74 -3.33
C GLU A 27 -9.51 12.40 -4.09
N LYS A 28 -8.28 11.88 -3.96
CA LYS A 28 -7.10 12.38 -4.67
C LYS A 28 -6.86 11.71 -6.02
N LEU A 29 -7.67 10.69 -6.38
CA LEU A 29 -7.54 10.04 -7.68
C LEU A 29 -7.96 10.98 -8.82
N PRO A 30 -7.29 10.93 -9.99
CA PRO A 30 -6.15 10.06 -10.32
C PRO A 30 -4.82 10.54 -9.71
N ILE A 31 -3.96 9.59 -9.31
CA ILE A 31 -2.62 9.85 -8.79
C ILE A 31 -1.60 9.20 -9.73
N GLU A 32 -0.60 9.96 -10.14
CA GLU A 32 0.54 9.47 -10.92
C GLU A 32 1.81 9.60 -10.07
N SER A 33 2.60 8.53 -10.00
CA SER A 33 3.82 8.48 -9.19
C SER A 33 4.77 7.39 -9.72
N THR A 34 6.03 7.45 -9.29
CA THR A 34 7.02 6.45 -9.65
C THR A 34 7.03 5.34 -8.60
N ALA A 35 6.76 4.11 -9.04
CA ALA A 35 6.79 2.94 -8.17
C ALA A 35 8.22 2.49 -7.86
N SER A 36 8.47 2.22 -6.58
CA SER A 36 9.66 1.57 -6.06
C SER A 36 9.31 0.16 -5.58
N ILE A 37 10.29 -0.74 -5.61
CA ILE A 37 10.13 -2.13 -5.19
C ILE A 37 11.04 -2.42 -4.00
N TRP A 38 10.51 -3.11 -3.00
CA TRP A 38 11.28 -3.63 -1.88
C TRP A 38 10.91 -5.09 -1.61
N GLY A 39 11.73 -6.01 -2.14
CA GLY A 39 11.39 -7.44 -2.15
C GLY A 39 10.11 -7.70 -2.94
N GLN A 40 9.05 -8.19 -2.27
CA GLN A 40 7.71 -8.39 -2.86
C GLN A 40 6.68 -7.37 -2.36
N GLU A 41 7.13 -6.15 -2.12
CA GLU A 41 6.32 -4.96 -1.90
C GLU A 41 6.59 -3.94 -3.01
N VAL A 42 5.53 -3.35 -3.54
CA VAL A 42 5.58 -2.17 -4.40
C VAL A 42 5.05 -1.00 -3.59
N TYR A 43 5.77 0.10 -3.57
CA TYR A 43 5.34 1.32 -2.91
C TYR A 43 5.60 2.55 -3.76
N PHE A 44 4.75 3.56 -3.62
CA PHE A 44 4.91 4.85 -4.30
C PHE A 44 4.33 5.98 -3.46
N GLU A 45 4.94 7.15 -3.54
CA GLU A 45 4.45 8.34 -2.83
C GLU A 45 3.12 8.80 -3.42
N ILE A 46 2.22 9.23 -2.54
CA ILE A 46 0.92 9.80 -2.89
C ILE A 46 0.72 11.15 -2.21
N PRO A 47 -0.08 12.08 -2.79
CA PRO A 47 -0.36 13.40 -2.22
C PRO A 47 -1.38 13.34 -1.06
N VAL A 48 -1.21 12.37 -0.16
CA VAL A 48 -2.00 12.19 1.06
C VAL A 48 -1.05 12.31 2.24
N ASN A 49 -1.40 13.17 3.20
CA ASN A 49 -0.64 13.38 4.42
C ASN A 49 -1.57 13.20 5.61
N LEU A 50 -1.61 11.98 6.14
CA LEU A 50 -2.42 11.60 7.28
C LEU A 50 -1.57 10.79 8.27
N GLU A 51 -1.88 10.92 9.55
CA GLU A 51 -1.28 10.05 10.57
C GLU A 51 -1.93 8.67 10.56
N ALA A 52 -1.29 7.70 11.20
CA ALA A 52 -1.84 6.34 11.33
C ALA A 52 -3.20 6.36 12.06
N GLU A 53 -4.19 5.69 11.48
CA GLU A 53 -5.48 5.48 12.14
C GLU A 53 -5.32 4.57 13.37
N LYS A 54 -6.24 4.67 14.35
CA LYS A 54 -6.17 3.88 15.60
C LYS A 54 -6.19 2.36 15.38
N ASP A 55 -6.75 1.92 14.26
CA ASP A 55 -6.85 0.53 13.82
C ASP A 55 -5.75 0.14 12.82
N ALA A 56 -4.71 0.96 12.65
CA ALA A 56 -3.55 0.65 11.83
C ALA A 56 -2.90 -0.66 12.30
N LYS A 57 -2.49 -1.48 11.33
CA LYS A 57 -1.87 -2.78 11.57
C LYS A 57 -0.44 -2.78 11.07
N GLU A 58 0.48 -3.27 11.90
CA GLU A 58 1.88 -3.48 11.53
C GLU A 58 2.08 -4.74 10.68
N ILE A 59 1.16 -5.70 10.80
CA ILE A 59 1.23 -6.98 10.12
C ILE A 59 0.21 -7.01 8.98
N VAL A 60 0.71 -7.14 7.76
CA VAL A 60 -0.09 -7.25 6.54
C VAL A 60 -0.02 -8.67 5.97
N SER A 61 -0.92 -9.00 5.05
CA SER A 61 -0.99 -10.27 4.34
C SER A 61 -0.66 -10.08 2.87
N LYS A 62 -0.30 -11.17 2.19
CA LYS A 62 -0.17 -11.14 0.72
C LYS A 62 -1.51 -10.74 0.09
N GLY A 63 -1.47 -9.74 -0.78
CA GLY A 63 -2.63 -9.12 -1.42
C GLY A 63 -3.11 -7.85 -0.71
N ASP A 64 -2.58 -7.55 0.49
CA ASP A 64 -2.99 -6.36 1.21
C ASP A 64 -2.41 -5.09 0.58
N ILE A 65 -3.14 -4.01 0.82
CA ILE A 65 -2.79 -2.67 0.45
C ILE A 65 -2.83 -1.82 1.71
N ALA A 66 -1.79 -1.02 1.92
CA ALA A 66 -1.66 -0.16 3.08
C ALA A 66 -1.21 1.25 2.68
N TYR A 67 -1.42 2.18 3.59
CA TYR A 67 -0.83 3.50 3.54
C TYR A 67 0.23 3.59 4.63
N TRP A 68 1.42 4.06 4.28
CA TRP A 68 2.53 4.28 5.21
C TRP A 68 2.69 5.78 5.47
N PRO A 69 2.26 6.29 6.65
CA PRO A 69 2.27 7.71 6.98
C PRO A 69 3.65 8.37 6.89
N ALA A 70 4.68 7.70 7.42
CA ALA A 70 6.03 8.27 7.52
C ALA A 70 6.63 8.62 6.15
N GLY A 71 6.36 7.79 5.13
CA GLY A 71 6.78 8.02 3.75
C GLY A 71 5.71 8.66 2.85
N ARG A 72 4.49 8.87 3.35
CA ARG A 72 3.31 9.23 2.53
C ARG A 72 3.13 8.25 1.35
N CYS A 73 3.39 6.97 1.59
CA CYS A 73 3.43 5.95 0.55
C CYS A 73 2.15 5.12 0.52
N PHE A 74 1.72 4.76 -0.68
CA PHE A 74 0.80 3.67 -0.93
C PHE A 74 1.59 2.39 -1.16
N CYS A 75 1.33 1.36 -0.36
CA CYS A 75 2.05 0.09 -0.37
C CYS A 75 1.14 -1.05 -0.84
N ILE A 76 1.67 -1.91 -1.70
CA ILE A 76 1.01 -3.10 -2.24
C ILE A 76 1.90 -4.30 -1.92
N PHE A 77 1.40 -5.23 -1.11
CA PHE A 77 2.14 -6.40 -0.67
C PHE A 77 1.71 -7.61 -1.50
N PHE A 78 2.59 -8.17 -2.33
CA PHE A 78 2.30 -9.37 -3.13
C PHE A 78 3.15 -10.58 -2.71
N GLY A 79 3.93 -10.45 -1.64
CA GLY A 79 4.63 -11.53 -0.98
C GLY A 79 5.54 -11.01 0.13
N LYS A 80 6.64 -11.72 0.40
CA LYS A 80 7.55 -11.40 1.50
C LYS A 80 8.37 -10.14 1.23
N THR A 81 8.48 -9.29 2.23
CA THR A 81 9.42 -8.17 2.23
C THR A 81 10.78 -8.63 2.76
N PRO A 82 11.88 -7.91 2.47
CA PRO A 82 13.21 -8.24 2.99
C PRO A 82 13.29 -8.22 4.53
N ALA A 83 12.34 -7.56 5.21
CA ALA A 83 12.21 -7.59 6.66
C ALA A 83 11.68 -8.93 7.22
N SER A 84 11.12 -9.82 6.39
CA SER A 84 10.69 -11.15 6.82
C SER A 84 11.91 -12.07 7.02
N GLN A 85 12.27 -12.38 8.27
CA GLN A 85 13.47 -13.15 8.63
C GLN A 85 13.30 -14.68 8.52
N THR A 86 12.07 -15.21 8.50
CA THR A 86 11.82 -16.67 8.42
C THR A 86 10.81 -17.09 7.34
N LYS A 87 10.79 -18.39 7.02
CA LYS A 87 9.98 -18.95 5.92
C LYS A 87 8.45 -18.81 6.13
N ASP A 88 8.01 -18.53 7.35
CA ASP A 88 6.59 -18.45 7.74
C ASP A 88 6.16 -17.05 8.25
N GLN A 89 7.05 -16.05 8.19
CA GLN A 89 6.69 -14.70 8.61
C GLN A 89 5.81 -13.98 7.59
N LYS A 90 4.80 -13.28 8.11
CA LYS A 90 3.95 -12.36 7.35
C LYS A 90 4.80 -11.16 6.85
N PRO A 91 4.43 -10.55 5.71
CA PRO A 91 5.12 -9.37 5.22
C PRO A 91 5.04 -8.21 6.23
N LEU A 92 6.15 -7.49 6.40
CA LEU A 92 6.26 -6.32 7.27
C LEU A 92 6.62 -5.09 6.41
N PRO A 93 6.01 -3.91 6.66
CA PRO A 93 6.33 -2.68 5.93
C PRO A 93 7.77 -2.21 6.24
N ARG A 94 8.28 -1.29 5.40
CA ARG A 94 9.58 -0.64 5.59
C ARG A 94 9.61 0.30 6.79
#